data_AF-A0A7R8P773-F1
#
_entry.id   AF-A0A7R8P773-F1
#
_cell.length_a   1.000
_cell.length_b   1.000
_cell.length_c   1.000
_cell.angle_alpha   90.00
_cell.angle_beta   90.00
_cell.angle_gamma   90.00
#
_symmetry.space_group_name_H-M   'P 1'
#
loop_
_entity.id
_entity.type
_entity.pdbx_description
1 polymer ?
#
loop_
_entity_poly.entity_id
_entity_poly.type
_entity_poly.pdbx_seq_one_letter_code
_entity_poly.pdbx_strand_id
1 'polypeptide(L)'
;MKRLTRITDVRRAAAGALTAVLMAAGAVALAPAAQAVDERPGTRAATAEQRPTKSENKAKGQVGVTAARSTQVKLINYSGTNLVKTWDELPHGCWTTDMLPPDTVANGAQPIWQSESCGFMTGTEGKVTYALPGGGEVRMHWNNPYSGSNSYSCVVPAGYQCDKYGGSGNNASVTFDLWKKASAAKKAPGATKARGAAANPLTANAARSTNVTLTNVSGRLLTRSTSQLHWGIWSTNMLPPSIIQSGISGNWQSESDGFMTGTEGEVSFNVSGETNKVKVYWNNPYSGSNRYSCTAPSGFDCTHQGGSGNNATVAFTLTKQ
;
A
#
# COMPACT_ATOMS: atom_id res chain seq x y z
N MET A 1 30.55 31.36 55.93
CA MET A 1 30.09 30.29 55.01
C MET A 1 28.62 30.03 55.34
N LYS A 2 27.58 30.16 54.52
CA LYS A 2 27.38 30.41 53.09
C LYS A 2 26.33 31.54 52.92
N ARG A 3 26.58 32.45 51.99
CA ARG A 3 25.54 33.32 51.37
C ARG A 3 24.76 32.48 50.37
N LEU A 4 23.45 32.67 50.29
CA LEU A 4 22.79 32.99 49.02
C LEU A 4 21.38 33.55 49.24
N THR A 5 21.18 34.67 48.56
CA THR A 5 20.07 35.60 48.55
C THR A 5 18.96 35.11 47.59
N ARG A 6 17.73 35.55 47.87
CA ARG A 6 16.52 35.45 47.04
C ARG A 6 16.70 36.01 45.61
N ILE A 7 15.82 35.61 44.68
CA ILE A 7 15.05 36.45 43.70
C ILE A 7 14.14 35.48 42.89
N THR A 8 12.81 35.48 43.07
CA THR A 8 11.71 36.21 42.39
C THR A 8 11.30 35.70 40.99
N ASP A 9 9.96 35.62 40.83
CA ASP A 9 9.09 35.23 39.72
C ASP A 9 9.53 35.51 38.27
N VAL A 10 9.05 34.68 37.33
CA VAL A 10 8.33 35.15 36.11
C VAL A 10 7.28 34.12 35.67
N ARG A 11 6.00 34.53 35.70
CA ARG A 11 4.88 33.90 34.98
C ARG A 11 5.03 34.14 33.47
N ARG A 12 4.76 33.14 32.63
CA ARG A 12 4.31 33.37 31.24
C ARG A 12 3.15 32.44 30.90
N ALA A 13 1.96 33.05 30.88
CA ALA A 13 0.83 32.61 30.09
C ALA A 13 1.09 32.99 28.63
N ALA A 14 0.72 32.12 27.69
CA ALA A 14 0.57 32.47 26.29
C ALA A 14 -0.78 31.93 25.82
N ALA A 15 -1.70 32.86 25.62
CA ALA A 15 -3.00 32.65 24.99
C ALA A 15 -2.80 32.49 23.48
N GLY A 16 -3.31 31.39 22.91
CA GLY A 16 -3.41 31.21 21.47
C GLY A 16 -4.79 31.67 20.99
N ALA A 17 -4.82 32.79 20.27
CA ALA A 17 -5.99 33.23 19.52
C ALA A 17 -6.12 32.38 18.24
N LEU A 18 -7.24 31.66 18.08
CA LEU A 18 -7.63 31.05 16.81
C LEU A 18 -8.53 32.04 16.06
N THR A 19 -8.02 32.58 14.96
CA THR A 19 -8.80 33.34 13.98
C THR A 19 -9.55 32.37 13.09
N ALA A 20 -10.88 32.30 13.24
CA ALA A 20 -11.76 31.59 12.33
C ALA A 20 -12.06 32.47 11.11
N VAL A 21 -11.75 31.99 9.91
CA VAL A 21 -12.19 32.61 8.65
C VAL A 21 -13.45 31.87 8.18
N LEU A 22 -14.59 32.54 8.26
CA LEU A 22 -15.83 32.18 7.56
C LEU A 22 -15.64 32.41 6.06
N MET A 23 -15.95 31.40 5.24
CA MET A 23 -16.22 31.60 3.81
C MET A 23 -17.70 31.31 3.55
N ALA A 24 -18.42 32.37 3.19
CA ALA A 24 -19.81 32.34 2.76
C ALA A 24 -19.92 31.78 1.32
N ALA A 25 -20.78 30.79 1.11
CA ALA A 25 -21.17 30.33 -0.22
C ALA A 25 -22.37 31.16 -0.70
N GLY A 26 -22.15 32.00 -1.71
CA GLY A 26 -23.19 32.73 -2.41
C GLY A 26 -23.83 31.87 -3.50
N ALA A 27 -25.15 31.75 -3.46
CA ALA A 27 -25.97 31.18 -4.51
C ALA A 27 -26.19 32.20 -5.63
N VAL A 28 -26.07 31.76 -6.90
CA VAL A 28 -26.71 32.41 -8.04
C VAL A 28 -27.17 31.31 -9.00
N ALA A 29 -28.48 31.10 -9.04
CA ALA A 29 -29.16 30.56 -10.22
C ALA A 29 -29.63 31.76 -11.05
N LEU A 30 -29.65 31.63 -12.37
CA LEU A 30 -30.70 32.13 -13.28
C LEU A 30 -30.39 31.68 -14.72
N ALA A 31 -31.38 31.02 -15.33
CA ALA A 31 -31.44 30.71 -16.76
C ALA A 31 -31.74 31.98 -17.60
N PRO A 32 -31.76 31.85 -18.94
CA PRO A 32 -33.06 32.02 -19.59
C PRO A 32 -33.38 31.00 -20.70
N ALA A 33 -34.67 30.91 -20.98
CA ALA A 33 -35.34 30.06 -21.94
C ALA A 33 -35.43 30.67 -23.35
N ALA A 34 -35.58 29.83 -24.38
CA ALA A 34 -36.38 30.10 -25.58
C ALA A 34 -36.77 28.78 -26.28
N GLN A 35 -37.99 28.75 -26.85
CA GLN A 35 -38.82 27.60 -27.21
C GLN A 35 -38.86 27.29 -28.73
N ALA A 36 -38.99 25.98 -29.04
CA ALA A 36 -39.90 25.32 -30.02
C ALA A 36 -39.77 25.65 -31.53
N VAL A 37 -39.98 24.76 -32.53
CA VAL A 37 -40.99 23.71 -32.84
C VAL A 37 -40.39 22.79 -33.95
N ASP A 38 -40.47 21.46 -33.88
CA ASP A 38 -41.46 20.49 -34.44
C ASP A 38 -41.24 20.11 -35.93
N GLU A 39 -41.04 18.81 -36.18
CA GLU A 39 -41.59 18.01 -37.31
C GLU A 39 -40.96 16.59 -37.38
N ARG A 40 -41.83 15.58 -37.41
CA ARG A 40 -41.62 14.12 -37.66
C ARG A 40 -42.24 13.80 -39.04
N PRO A 41 -42.23 12.55 -39.58
CA PRO A 41 -41.40 11.36 -39.35
C PRO A 41 -40.97 10.60 -40.65
N GLY A 42 -40.08 9.62 -40.49
CA GLY A 42 -40.26 8.30 -41.11
C GLY A 42 -39.37 7.95 -42.29
N THR A 43 -38.58 6.87 -42.15
CA THR A 43 -38.39 5.92 -43.26
C THR A 43 -37.99 4.55 -42.74
N ARG A 44 -38.76 3.55 -43.14
CA ARG A 44 -38.56 2.12 -42.95
C ARG A 44 -38.18 1.57 -44.32
N ALA A 45 -37.02 0.94 -44.45
CA ALA A 45 -36.78 -0.07 -45.49
C ALA A 45 -35.53 -0.88 -45.12
N ALA A 46 -35.74 -2.19 -44.98
CA ALA A 46 -34.71 -3.20 -44.88
C ALA A 46 -34.72 -4.02 -46.18
N THR A 47 -33.54 -4.27 -46.74
CA THR A 47 -33.18 -5.42 -47.59
C THR A 47 -31.65 -5.39 -47.72
N ALA A 48 -30.92 -6.33 -47.08
CA ALA A 48 -30.28 -7.49 -47.73
C ALA A 48 -29.47 -7.07 -48.99
N GLU A 49 -28.16 -7.28 -49.11
CA GLU A 49 -27.38 -8.50 -48.89
C GLU A 49 -25.89 -8.19 -49.17
N GLN A 50 -24.99 -9.14 -48.88
CA GLN A 50 -23.57 -9.25 -49.33
C GLN A 50 -22.45 -8.88 -48.33
N ARG A 51 -21.77 -9.94 -47.91
CA ARG A 51 -20.42 -10.05 -47.33
C ARG A 51 -19.48 -10.53 -48.47
N PRO A 52 -18.13 -10.44 -48.42
CA PRO A 52 -17.19 -9.61 -47.63
C PRO A 52 -16.16 -8.85 -48.51
N THR A 53 -15.48 -7.82 -47.98
CA THR A 53 -14.01 -7.67 -48.16
C THR A 53 -13.41 -6.84 -47.03
N LYS A 54 -12.21 -7.26 -46.63
CA LYS A 54 -11.33 -6.64 -45.62
C LYS A 54 -11.21 -5.12 -45.79
N SER A 55 -11.40 -4.39 -44.70
CA SER A 55 -10.58 -3.21 -44.44
C SER A 55 -10.18 -3.21 -42.97
N GLU A 56 -8.89 -3.42 -42.77
CA GLU A 56 -8.21 -3.35 -41.49
C GLU A 56 -8.22 -1.89 -41.03
N ASN A 57 -8.97 -1.59 -39.97
CA ASN A 57 -8.71 -0.42 -39.14
C ASN A 57 -8.43 -0.88 -37.72
N LYS A 58 -7.13 -1.09 -37.49
CA LYS A 58 -6.51 -1.43 -36.21
C LYS A 58 -6.56 -0.20 -35.29
N ALA A 59 -7.74 0.11 -34.76
CA ALA A 59 -7.84 0.95 -33.57
C ALA A 59 -7.44 0.09 -32.37
N LYS A 60 -6.25 0.38 -31.83
CA LYS A 60 -5.65 -0.28 -30.67
C LYS A 60 -6.46 0.09 -29.41
N GLY A 61 -7.66 -0.46 -29.29
CA GLY A 61 -8.38 -0.50 -28.02
C GLY A 61 -7.59 -1.40 -27.09
N GLN A 62 -7.11 -0.86 -25.98
CA GLN A 62 -6.70 -1.68 -24.86
C GLN A 62 -7.91 -2.53 -24.47
N VAL A 63 -7.90 -3.79 -24.89
CA VAL A 63 -8.73 -4.82 -24.30
C VAL A 63 -8.19 -4.97 -22.89
N GLY A 64 -8.79 -4.26 -21.94
CA GLY A 64 -8.59 -4.51 -20.52
C GLY A 64 -9.02 -5.94 -20.29
N VAL A 65 -8.05 -6.85 -20.19
CA VAL A 65 -8.28 -8.20 -19.71
C VAL A 65 -8.78 -8.01 -18.28
N THR A 66 -10.09 -8.11 -18.09
CA THR A 66 -10.66 -8.14 -16.76
C THR A 66 -10.17 -9.43 -16.11
N ALA A 67 -9.58 -9.31 -14.92
CA ALA A 67 -9.11 -10.47 -14.19
C ALA A 67 -10.26 -11.46 -13.97
N ALA A 68 -10.00 -12.76 -14.13
CA ALA A 68 -11.00 -13.80 -13.92
C ALA A 68 -11.49 -13.85 -12.45
N ARG A 69 -10.61 -13.45 -11.52
CA ARG A 69 -10.87 -13.30 -10.10
C ARG A 69 -10.35 -11.94 -9.61
N SER A 70 -11.09 -11.27 -8.75
CA SER A 70 -10.60 -10.10 -8.02
C SER A 70 -11.11 -10.08 -6.58
N THR A 71 -10.35 -9.46 -5.69
CA THR A 71 -10.79 -9.21 -4.31
C THR A 71 -10.49 -7.76 -3.95
N GLN A 72 -11.55 -6.98 -3.79
CA GLN A 72 -11.47 -5.65 -3.18
C GLN A 72 -11.64 -5.80 -1.67
N VAL A 73 -10.68 -5.29 -0.92
CA VAL A 73 -10.69 -5.29 0.54
C VAL A 73 -10.91 -3.87 1.02
N LYS A 74 -11.89 -3.69 1.91
CA LYS A 74 -12.12 -2.47 2.68
C LYS A 74 -11.80 -2.73 4.14
N LEU A 75 -11.00 -1.89 4.77
CA LEU A 75 -10.79 -1.90 6.21
C LEU A 75 -11.47 -0.69 6.82
N ILE A 76 -12.32 -0.88 7.83
CA ILE A 76 -12.87 0.19 8.66
C ILE A 76 -12.09 0.17 9.98
N ASN A 77 -11.34 1.23 10.27
CA ASN A 77 -10.54 1.30 11.49
C ASN A 77 -11.23 2.13 12.57
N TYR A 78 -11.94 1.49 13.49
CA TYR A 78 -12.43 2.08 14.74
C TYR A 78 -11.68 1.56 15.98
N SER A 79 -10.39 1.24 15.83
CA SER A 79 -9.53 0.76 16.92
C SER A 79 -9.24 1.81 18.00
N GLY A 80 -9.54 3.08 17.73
CA GLY A 80 -9.16 4.23 18.56
C GLY A 80 -7.74 4.72 18.30
N THR A 81 -7.00 4.11 17.37
CA THR A 81 -5.60 4.43 17.07
C THR A 81 -5.28 4.37 15.58
N ASN A 82 -4.19 4.99 15.16
CA ASN A 82 -3.68 4.84 13.79
C ASN A 82 -2.98 3.49 13.66
N LEU A 83 -3.26 2.77 12.59
CA LEU A 83 -2.58 1.53 12.25
C LEU A 83 -1.37 1.82 11.37
N VAL A 84 -0.28 1.08 11.56
CA VAL A 84 0.93 1.16 10.71
C VAL A 84 1.17 -0.19 10.06
N LYS A 85 1.23 -0.24 8.73
CA LYS A 85 1.48 -1.49 8.02
C LYS A 85 2.90 -1.98 8.31
N THR A 86 3.02 -3.21 8.77
CA THR A 86 4.32 -3.85 9.05
C THR A 86 4.67 -4.90 8.02
N TRP A 87 3.66 -5.47 7.34
CA TRP A 87 3.87 -6.53 6.37
C TRP A 87 2.68 -6.67 5.42
N ASP A 88 2.94 -7.08 4.18
CA ASP A 88 1.94 -7.54 3.23
C ASP A 88 2.54 -8.59 2.29
N GLU A 89 1.68 -9.45 1.78
CA GLU A 89 2.04 -10.56 0.89
C GLU A 89 0.89 -10.81 -0.07
N LEU A 90 1.21 -11.24 -1.29
CA LEU A 90 0.24 -11.70 -2.26
C LEU A 90 0.69 -13.04 -2.86
N PRO A 91 0.51 -14.18 -2.15
CA PRO A 91 0.95 -15.50 -2.63
C PRO A 91 0.45 -15.85 -4.03
N HIS A 92 -0.71 -15.33 -4.41
CA HIS A 92 -1.29 -15.53 -5.72
C HIS A 92 -1.96 -14.27 -6.27
N GLY A 93 -1.78 -14.05 -7.56
CA GLY A 93 -2.34 -12.90 -8.26
C GLY A 93 -1.39 -11.71 -8.27
N CYS A 94 -1.94 -10.55 -8.59
CA CYS A 94 -1.25 -9.28 -8.69
C CYS A 94 -2.07 -8.21 -7.97
N TRP A 95 -1.42 -7.20 -7.42
CA TRP A 95 -2.12 -6.00 -6.96
C TRP A 95 -2.77 -5.30 -8.16
N THR A 96 -4.01 -4.84 -7.99
CA THR A 96 -4.59 -3.89 -8.94
C THR A 96 -3.76 -2.62 -8.94
N THR A 97 -3.53 -2.04 -10.13
CA THR A 97 -2.75 -0.82 -10.29
C THR A 97 -3.22 0.26 -9.32
N ASP A 98 -2.28 0.82 -8.56
CA ASP A 98 -2.49 1.88 -7.56
C ASP A 98 -3.46 1.56 -6.41
N MET A 99 -3.87 0.30 -6.22
CA MET A 99 -4.78 -0.12 -5.15
C MET A 99 -4.11 -1.05 -4.13
N LEU A 100 -3.06 -0.57 -3.46
CA LEU A 100 -2.34 -1.32 -2.42
C LEU A 100 -2.88 -1.04 -1.02
N PRO A 101 -2.69 -1.97 -0.06
CA PRO A 101 -2.94 -1.68 1.33
C PRO A 101 -2.08 -0.49 1.78
N PRO A 102 -2.68 0.58 2.34
CA PRO A 102 -1.94 1.78 2.71
C PRO A 102 -1.00 1.54 3.89
N ASP A 103 0.08 2.31 3.98
CA ASP A 103 1.07 2.19 5.06
C ASP A 103 0.57 2.71 6.42
N THR A 104 -0.40 3.61 6.40
CA THR A 104 -1.04 4.11 7.61
C THR A 104 -2.54 4.19 7.42
N VAL A 105 -3.29 3.73 8.42
CA VAL A 105 -4.75 3.84 8.44
C VAL A 105 -5.12 4.63 9.68
N ALA A 106 -5.54 5.88 9.49
CA ALA A 106 -5.96 6.72 10.59
C ALA A 106 -7.17 6.10 11.32
N ASN A 107 -7.34 6.39 12.61
CA ASN A 107 -8.59 6.05 13.29
C ASN A 107 -9.78 6.76 12.61
N GLY A 108 -10.85 6.03 12.37
CA GLY A 108 -12.03 6.43 11.60
C GLY A 108 -11.90 6.28 10.07
N ALA A 109 -10.71 5.98 9.54
CA ALA A 109 -10.50 5.84 8.12
C ALA A 109 -11.05 4.51 7.57
N GLN A 110 -11.38 4.52 6.28
CA GLN A 110 -11.97 3.37 5.57
C GLN A 110 -11.26 3.07 4.24
N PRO A 111 -9.95 2.80 4.23
CA PRO A 111 -9.22 2.57 2.99
C PRO A 111 -9.70 1.32 2.25
N ILE A 112 -9.46 1.34 0.94
CA ILE A 112 -9.75 0.25 0.01
C ILE A 112 -8.47 -0.11 -0.73
N TRP A 113 -8.23 -1.40 -0.92
CA TRP A 113 -7.20 -1.95 -1.79
C TRP A 113 -7.74 -3.15 -2.55
N GLN A 114 -7.03 -3.60 -3.59
CA GLN A 114 -7.54 -4.66 -4.46
C GLN A 114 -6.43 -5.51 -5.05
N SER A 115 -6.69 -6.82 -5.13
CA SER A 115 -5.85 -7.77 -5.84
C SER A 115 -6.66 -8.55 -6.88
N GLU A 116 -5.97 -9.07 -7.89
CA GLU A 116 -6.52 -9.66 -9.11
C GLU A 116 -5.76 -10.93 -9.50
N SER A 117 -6.44 -11.90 -10.12
CA SER A 117 -5.76 -13.02 -10.77
C SER A 117 -5.02 -12.53 -12.00
N CYS A 118 -3.71 -12.79 -12.07
CA CYS A 118 -2.88 -12.45 -13.23
C CYS A 118 -2.14 -13.67 -13.82
N GLY A 119 -2.47 -14.88 -13.36
CA GLY A 119 -1.93 -16.15 -13.88
C GLY A 119 -2.98 -17.00 -14.59
N PHE A 120 -2.52 -17.99 -15.35
CA PHE A 120 -3.41 -18.94 -16.03
C PHE A 120 -4.03 -19.90 -15.01
N MET A 121 -5.37 -19.92 -14.94
CA MET A 121 -6.12 -20.76 -13.99
C MET A 121 -5.73 -20.54 -12.51
N THR A 122 -5.35 -19.32 -12.14
CA THR A 122 -5.06 -18.96 -10.74
C THR A 122 -6.14 -18.07 -10.14
N GLY A 123 -6.16 -18.01 -8.80
CA GLY A 123 -6.97 -17.07 -8.04
C GLY A 123 -6.18 -15.83 -7.63
N THR A 124 -6.70 -15.10 -6.65
CA THR A 124 -5.93 -14.10 -5.92
C THR A 124 -5.99 -14.37 -4.41
N GLU A 125 -4.84 -14.31 -3.77
CA GLU A 125 -4.68 -14.52 -2.34
C GLU A 125 -3.72 -13.49 -1.79
N GLY A 126 -4.03 -12.94 -0.63
CA GLY A 126 -3.16 -11.99 0.02
C GLY A 126 -3.34 -11.90 1.52
N LYS A 127 -2.34 -11.26 2.13
CA LYS A 127 -2.26 -11.00 3.56
C LYS A 127 -1.77 -9.58 3.78
N VAL A 128 -2.23 -8.96 4.86
CA VAL A 128 -1.69 -7.70 5.34
C VAL A 128 -1.67 -7.70 6.86
N THR A 129 -0.59 -7.18 7.43
CA THR A 129 -0.41 -6.99 8.87
C THR A 129 -0.21 -5.52 9.19
N TYR A 130 -0.97 -5.05 10.16
CA TYR A 130 -0.87 -3.72 10.74
C TYR A 130 -0.51 -3.80 12.21
N ALA A 131 0.45 -3.00 12.66
CA ALA A 131 0.73 -2.79 14.07
C ALA A 131 -0.25 -1.81 14.71
N LEU A 132 -0.62 -2.09 15.96
CA LEU A 132 -1.35 -1.19 16.85
C LEU A 132 -0.35 -0.41 17.75
N PRO A 133 -0.52 0.91 17.92
CA PRO A 133 0.25 1.68 18.90
C PRO A 133 0.01 1.14 20.32
N GLY A 134 1.08 0.75 21.01
CA GLY A 134 1.02 0.11 22.33
C GLY A 134 1.19 -1.42 22.30
N GLY A 135 1.32 -2.02 21.11
CA GLY A 135 1.65 -3.44 20.91
C GLY A 135 0.50 -4.28 20.37
N GLY A 136 0.85 -5.35 19.66
CA GLY A 136 -0.10 -6.25 18.98
C GLY A 136 -0.27 -5.94 17.49
N GLU A 137 -0.83 -6.91 16.78
CA GLU A 137 -0.94 -6.89 15.31
C GLU A 137 -2.35 -7.27 14.86
N VAL A 138 -2.85 -6.54 13.87
CA VAL A 138 -4.05 -6.86 13.10
C VAL A 138 -3.61 -7.55 11.82
N ARG A 139 -3.91 -8.83 11.67
CA ARG A 139 -3.56 -9.64 10.50
C ARG A 139 -4.82 -9.98 9.72
N MET A 140 -4.91 -9.51 8.49
CA MET A 140 -5.99 -9.84 7.57
C MET A 140 -5.46 -10.76 6.48
N HIS A 141 -6.28 -11.71 6.06
CA HIS A 141 -6.02 -12.62 4.96
C HIS A 141 -7.28 -12.78 4.12
N TRP A 142 -7.10 -12.88 2.80
CA TRP A 142 -8.14 -13.21 1.83
C TRP A 142 -7.60 -14.20 0.81
N ASN A 143 -8.47 -15.08 0.35
CA ASN A 143 -8.22 -15.99 -0.75
C ASN A 143 -9.50 -16.13 -1.58
N ASN A 144 -9.40 -15.78 -2.86
CA ASN A 144 -10.43 -15.96 -3.89
C ASN A 144 -9.83 -16.90 -4.96
N PRO A 145 -9.99 -18.22 -4.77
CA PRO A 145 -9.31 -19.20 -5.59
C PRO A 145 -9.89 -19.26 -7.01
N TYR A 146 -9.15 -19.84 -7.95
CA TYR A 146 -9.65 -20.07 -9.31
C TYR A 146 -10.93 -20.93 -9.31
N SER A 147 -11.01 -21.90 -8.41
CA SER A 147 -12.17 -22.76 -8.16
C SER A 147 -12.30 -23.01 -6.66
N GLY A 148 -13.54 -23.08 -6.16
CA GLY A 148 -13.84 -23.23 -4.74
C GLY A 148 -14.46 -21.97 -4.13
N SER A 149 -14.62 -21.99 -2.81
CA SER A 149 -15.19 -20.87 -2.06
C SER A 149 -14.12 -19.89 -1.61
N ASN A 150 -14.47 -18.62 -1.59
CA ASN A 150 -13.60 -17.59 -1.05
C ASN A 150 -13.45 -17.78 0.47
N SER A 151 -12.24 -17.54 0.98
CA SER A 151 -11.94 -17.63 2.40
C SER A 151 -11.20 -16.38 2.88
N TYR A 152 -11.41 -16.03 4.14
CA TYR A 152 -10.93 -14.78 4.69
C TYR A 152 -10.79 -14.91 6.20
N SER A 153 -9.79 -14.24 6.78
CA SER A 153 -9.61 -14.18 8.23
C SER A 153 -9.12 -12.82 8.69
N CYS A 154 -9.43 -12.49 9.94
CA CYS A 154 -8.92 -11.30 10.61
C CYS A 154 -8.55 -11.66 12.05
N VAL A 155 -7.26 -11.63 12.36
CA VAL A 155 -6.71 -11.93 13.68
C VAL A 155 -6.29 -10.63 14.34
N VAL A 156 -6.78 -10.40 15.55
CA VAL A 156 -6.53 -9.18 16.32
C VAL A 156 -6.09 -9.52 17.75
N PRO A 157 -5.35 -8.63 18.43
CA PRO A 157 -4.93 -8.87 19.80
C PRO A 157 -6.11 -8.76 20.79
N ALA A 158 -5.89 -9.22 22.02
CA ALA A 158 -6.87 -9.10 23.09
C ALA A 158 -7.31 -7.64 23.30
N GLY A 159 -8.60 -7.44 23.56
CA GLY A 159 -9.20 -6.11 23.69
C GLY A 159 -9.68 -5.50 22.37
N TYR A 160 -9.48 -6.18 21.24
CA TYR A 160 -10.01 -5.78 19.93
C TYR A 160 -10.93 -6.84 19.35
N GLN A 161 -11.73 -6.45 18.36
CA GLN A 161 -12.56 -7.32 17.54
C GLN A 161 -12.42 -6.92 16.08
N CYS A 162 -12.52 -7.90 15.19
CA CYS A 162 -12.55 -7.69 13.76
C CYS A 162 -13.64 -8.55 13.15
N ASP A 163 -14.72 -7.92 12.71
CA ASP A 163 -15.79 -8.60 11.98
C ASP A 163 -15.55 -8.49 10.48
N LYS A 164 -16.17 -9.40 9.74
CA LYS A 164 -16.02 -9.48 8.30
C LYS A 164 -17.37 -9.58 7.62
N TYR A 165 -17.56 -8.79 6.57
CA TYR A 165 -18.77 -8.77 5.75
C TYR A 165 -18.47 -8.98 4.26
N GLY A 166 -19.41 -9.60 3.55
CA GLY A 166 -19.30 -9.85 2.11
C GLY A 166 -18.24 -10.89 1.73
N GLY A 167 -17.72 -10.75 0.51
CA GLY A 167 -16.65 -11.60 -0.02
C GLY A 167 -17.14 -12.79 -0.87
N SER A 168 -18.33 -12.75 -1.45
CA SER A 168 -18.81 -13.80 -2.36
C SER A 168 -18.56 -13.45 -3.84
N GLY A 169 -18.52 -14.48 -4.70
CA GLY A 169 -18.43 -14.32 -6.15
C GLY A 169 -16.99 -14.24 -6.68
N ASN A 170 -16.87 -14.13 -8.00
CA ASN A 170 -15.58 -14.13 -8.69
C ASN A 170 -14.82 -12.82 -8.50
N ASN A 171 -15.55 -11.69 -8.49
CA ASN A 171 -15.03 -10.35 -8.22
C ASN A 171 -15.63 -9.90 -6.90
N ALA A 172 -14.95 -10.22 -5.82
CA ALA A 172 -15.49 -10.16 -4.47
C ALA A 172 -15.11 -8.85 -3.77
N SER A 173 -16.04 -8.27 -3.02
CA SER A 173 -15.76 -7.18 -2.08
C SER A 173 -15.91 -7.69 -0.65
N VAL A 174 -14.85 -7.60 0.14
CA VAL A 174 -14.84 -7.94 1.57
C VAL A 174 -14.59 -6.69 2.41
N THR A 175 -15.35 -6.52 3.48
CA THR A 175 -15.10 -5.48 4.48
C THR A 175 -14.64 -6.12 5.77
N PHE A 176 -13.53 -5.65 6.32
CA PHE A 176 -13.08 -5.91 7.68
C PHE A 176 -13.39 -4.70 8.55
N ASP A 177 -14.16 -4.89 9.61
CA ASP A 177 -14.51 -3.83 10.55
C ASP A 177 -13.79 -4.09 11.88
N LEU A 178 -12.82 -3.22 12.18
CA LEU A 178 -11.94 -3.34 13.35
C LEU A 178 -12.36 -2.34 14.41
N TRP A 179 -12.63 -2.80 15.63
CA TRP A 179 -12.88 -1.90 16.76
C TRP A 179 -12.27 -2.38 18.06
N LYS A 180 -12.13 -1.45 19.00
CA LYS A 180 -11.74 -1.75 20.38
C LYS A 180 -12.96 -2.24 21.15
N LYS A 181 -12.85 -3.39 21.82
CA LYS A 181 -13.91 -3.89 22.71
C LYS A 181 -14.06 -2.93 23.89
N ALA A 182 -15.29 -2.59 24.24
CA ALA A 182 -15.58 -1.83 25.45
C ALA A 182 -15.03 -2.61 26.66
N SER A 183 -14.22 -1.95 27.48
CA SER A 183 -13.67 -2.55 28.69
C SER A 183 -14.78 -2.67 29.72
N ALA A 184 -15.11 -3.88 30.19
CA ALA A 184 -15.65 -4.01 31.53
C ALA A 184 -14.54 -3.55 32.49
N ALA A 185 -14.74 -2.43 33.17
CA ALA A 185 -13.75 -1.87 34.09
C ALA A 185 -13.42 -2.91 35.19
N LYS A 186 -12.26 -3.55 35.08
CA LYS A 186 -11.65 -4.29 36.19
C LYS A 186 -10.20 -3.88 36.36
N LYS A 187 -9.95 -3.43 37.59
CA LYS A 187 -8.70 -3.04 38.24
C LYS A 187 -7.53 -3.96 37.84
N ALA A 188 -6.42 -3.36 37.40
CA ALA A 188 -5.17 -4.07 37.13
C ALA A 188 -4.70 -4.86 38.37
N PRO A 189 -4.08 -6.03 38.16
CA PRO A 189 -2.66 -6.10 38.48
C PRO A 189 -1.83 -6.93 37.49
N GLY A 190 -0.53 -6.58 37.43
CA GLY A 190 0.54 -7.54 37.10
C GLY A 190 1.01 -7.52 35.66
N ALA A 191 2.10 -6.78 35.41
CA ALA A 191 2.89 -6.90 34.20
C ALA A 191 3.46 -8.32 34.07
N THR A 192 2.88 -9.13 33.19
CA THR A 192 3.52 -10.35 32.70
C THR A 192 4.31 -10.03 31.43
N LYS A 193 5.63 -10.12 31.57
CA LYS A 193 6.64 -10.14 30.50
C LYS A 193 6.15 -11.02 29.35
N ALA A 194 5.83 -10.43 28.20
CA ALA A 194 5.61 -11.19 26.98
C ALA A 194 6.95 -11.81 26.54
N ARG A 195 7.04 -13.14 26.59
CA ARG A 195 8.09 -13.92 25.94
C ARG A 195 8.04 -13.61 24.44
N GLY A 196 9.15 -13.14 23.89
CA GLY A 196 9.34 -13.06 22.45
C GLY A 196 9.17 -14.45 21.84
N ALA A 197 8.14 -14.60 21.01
CA ALA A 197 8.10 -15.69 20.06
C ALA A 197 9.18 -15.37 19.02
N ALA A 198 10.33 -16.02 19.15
CA ALA A 198 11.29 -16.12 18.06
C ALA A 198 10.58 -16.88 16.93
N ALA A 199 10.12 -16.12 15.93
CA ALA A 199 9.83 -16.71 14.63
C ALA A 199 11.16 -17.26 14.12
N ASN A 200 11.28 -18.59 14.05
CA ASN A 200 12.33 -19.22 13.25
C ASN A 200 12.24 -18.63 11.84
N PRO A 201 13.30 -17.98 11.32
CA PRO A 201 13.30 -17.65 9.91
C PRO A 201 13.38 -18.97 9.15
N LEU A 202 12.28 -19.35 8.49
CA LEU A 202 12.38 -20.25 7.36
C LEU A 202 13.16 -19.49 6.29
N THR A 203 14.48 -19.58 6.33
CA THR A 203 15.33 -19.30 5.17
C THR A 203 15.05 -20.42 4.17
N ALA A 204 13.93 -20.33 3.46
CA ALA A 204 13.82 -21.02 2.19
C ALA A 204 14.98 -20.47 1.34
N ASN A 205 15.89 -21.34 0.91
CA ASN A 205 16.98 -20.94 0.03
C ASN A 205 16.37 -20.60 -1.34
N ALA A 206 15.84 -19.39 -1.47
CA ALA A 206 15.23 -18.91 -2.69
C ALA A 206 16.24 -19.01 -3.84
N ALA A 207 15.79 -19.42 -5.03
CA ALA A 207 16.67 -19.52 -6.19
C ALA A 207 17.23 -18.14 -6.59
N ARG A 208 16.47 -17.08 -6.30
CA ARG A 208 16.89 -15.68 -6.43
C ARG A 208 16.48 -14.88 -5.18
N SER A 209 17.33 -13.97 -4.73
CA SER A 209 16.98 -12.96 -3.73
C SER A 209 17.63 -11.63 -4.03
N THR A 210 17.02 -10.53 -3.59
CA THR A 210 17.61 -9.20 -3.69
C THR A 210 17.47 -8.48 -2.36
N ASN A 211 18.58 -8.27 -1.68
CA ASN A 211 18.67 -7.40 -0.52
C ASN A 211 19.01 -5.98 -0.98
N VAL A 212 18.17 -5.03 -0.63
CA VAL A 212 18.24 -3.64 -1.07
C VAL A 212 18.43 -2.76 0.15
N THR A 213 19.49 -1.95 0.11
CA THR A 213 19.71 -0.88 1.08
C THR A 213 19.54 0.47 0.41
N LEU A 214 18.78 1.39 1.00
CA LEU A 214 18.73 2.79 0.59
C LEU A 214 19.30 3.68 1.69
N THR A 215 20.43 4.31 1.43
CA THR A 215 21.06 5.28 2.31
C THR A 215 20.58 6.68 1.98
N ASN A 216 19.93 7.34 2.94
CA ASN A 216 19.38 8.67 2.76
C ASN A 216 20.34 9.74 3.31
N VAL A 217 21.13 10.37 2.44
CA VAL A 217 22.00 11.52 2.80
C VAL A 217 21.51 12.82 2.15
N SER A 218 20.21 12.89 1.84
CA SER A 218 19.58 14.02 1.14
C SER A 218 19.33 15.27 2.00
N GLY A 219 19.46 15.15 3.33
CA GLY A 219 19.00 16.18 4.27
C GLY A 219 17.47 16.23 4.46
N ARG A 220 16.71 15.31 3.84
CA ARG A 220 15.24 15.25 3.92
C ARG A 220 14.75 13.95 4.56
N LEU A 221 13.59 14.00 5.20
CA LEU A 221 12.86 12.82 5.65
C LEU A 221 12.26 12.08 4.44
N LEU A 222 12.44 10.77 4.37
CA LEU A 222 11.73 9.91 3.43
C LEU A 222 10.59 9.19 4.16
N THR A 223 9.40 9.22 3.56
CA THR A 223 8.26 8.41 4.01
C THR A 223 7.83 7.50 2.88
N ARG A 224 7.75 6.19 3.13
CA ARG A 224 7.33 5.22 2.12
C ARG A 224 5.94 5.58 1.61
N SER A 225 5.81 5.60 0.29
CA SER A 225 4.56 5.82 -0.40
C SER A 225 4.02 4.55 -1.01
N THR A 226 4.88 3.73 -1.60
CA THR A 226 4.52 2.45 -2.20
C THR A 226 5.64 1.44 -1.99
N SER A 227 5.27 0.17 -1.94
CA SER A 227 6.19 -0.96 -2.01
C SER A 227 5.47 -2.07 -2.76
N GLN A 228 5.98 -2.46 -3.91
CA GLN A 228 5.34 -3.41 -4.80
C GLN A 228 6.34 -4.45 -5.25
N LEU A 229 5.89 -5.69 -5.35
CA LEU A 229 6.57 -6.74 -6.08
C LEU A 229 5.74 -7.06 -7.32
N HIS A 230 6.41 -7.08 -8.48
CA HIS A 230 5.85 -7.65 -9.69
C HIS A 230 6.05 -9.17 -9.72
N TRP A 231 7.13 -9.65 -9.09
CA TRP A 231 7.45 -11.05 -8.91
C TRP A 231 8.17 -11.31 -7.59
N GLY A 232 7.91 -12.47 -6.99
CA GLY A 232 8.52 -12.87 -5.74
C GLY A 232 7.73 -12.41 -4.51
N ILE A 233 8.34 -12.64 -3.36
CA ILE A 233 7.81 -12.37 -2.03
C ILE A 233 8.78 -11.49 -1.24
N TRP A 234 8.29 -10.68 -0.32
CA TRP A 234 9.15 -10.05 0.68
C TRP A 234 9.71 -11.12 1.62
N SER A 235 11.02 -11.07 1.89
CA SER A 235 11.60 -11.92 2.92
C SER A 235 10.95 -11.62 4.27
N THR A 236 10.91 -12.64 5.13
CA THR A 236 10.28 -12.53 6.45
C THR A 236 10.83 -11.33 7.22
N ASN A 237 9.95 -10.41 7.62
CA ASN A 237 10.27 -9.16 8.33
C ASN A 237 11.23 -8.19 7.60
N MET A 238 11.33 -8.28 6.28
CA MET A 238 12.22 -7.45 5.46
C MET A 238 11.43 -6.58 4.47
N LEU A 239 10.33 -5.98 4.93
CA LEU A 239 9.60 -4.97 4.18
C LEU A 239 10.41 -3.65 4.18
N PRO A 240 10.36 -2.86 3.09
CA PRO A 240 10.90 -1.51 3.10
C PRO A 240 10.40 -0.68 4.30
N PRO A 241 11.27 0.03 5.03
CA PRO A 241 10.87 0.85 6.17
C PRO A 241 9.83 1.89 5.76
N SER A 242 8.88 2.20 6.65
CA SER A 242 7.90 3.28 6.42
C SER A 242 8.53 4.66 6.47
N ILE A 243 9.68 4.81 7.16
CA ILE A 243 10.39 6.06 7.35
C ILE A 243 11.90 5.81 7.22
N ILE A 244 12.60 6.69 6.51
CA ILE A 244 14.07 6.75 6.52
C ILE A 244 14.49 8.20 6.79
N GLN A 245 15.02 8.45 8.00
CA GLN A 245 15.57 9.75 8.38
C GLN A 245 16.82 10.08 7.55
N SER A 246 17.17 11.36 7.46
CA SER A 246 18.45 11.72 6.85
C SER A 246 19.62 11.24 7.72
N GLY A 247 20.67 10.74 7.09
CA GLY A 247 21.82 10.08 7.71
C GLY A 247 21.59 8.59 8.01
N ILE A 248 20.40 8.05 7.76
CA ILE A 248 20.03 6.65 8.07
C ILE A 248 19.80 5.84 6.79
N SER A 249 20.07 4.55 6.86
CA SER A 249 19.76 3.59 5.79
C SER A 249 18.51 2.79 6.12
N GLY A 250 17.65 2.59 5.11
CA GLY A 250 16.61 1.58 5.15
C GLY A 250 17.08 0.30 4.45
N ASN A 251 16.60 -0.85 4.91
CA ASN A 251 16.95 -2.15 4.32
C ASN A 251 15.69 -3.00 4.11
N TRP A 252 15.62 -3.71 2.99
CA TRP A 252 14.56 -4.65 2.67
C TRP A 252 15.04 -5.75 1.75
N GLN A 253 14.30 -6.84 1.67
CA GLN A 253 14.69 -7.97 0.84
C GLN A 253 13.47 -8.65 0.24
N SER A 254 13.59 -9.04 -1.03
CA SER A 254 12.64 -9.89 -1.70
C SER A 254 13.29 -11.16 -2.23
N GLU A 255 12.49 -12.21 -2.41
CA GLU A 255 12.89 -13.57 -2.77
C GLU A 255 12.00 -14.11 -3.89
N SER A 256 12.53 -14.98 -4.74
CA SER A 256 11.73 -15.77 -5.68
C SER A 256 10.92 -16.82 -4.92
N ASP A 257 9.64 -16.96 -5.24
CA ASP A 257 8.70 -17.89 -4.61
C ASP A 257 8.03 -18.84 -5.62
N GLY A 258 8.47 -18.83 -6.88
CA GLY A 258 7.92 -19.64 -7.97
C GLY A 258 8.94 -20.53 -8.69
N PHE A 259 8.43 -21.49 -9.47
CA PHE A 259 9.26 -22.37 -10.28
C PHE A 259 9.86 -21.59 -11.45
N MET A 260 11.20 -21.55 -11.52
CA MET A 260 11.94 -20.80 -12.56
C MET A 260 11.58 -19.31 -12.65
N THR A 261 11.22 -18.68 -11.53
CA THR A 261 10.96 -17.24 -11.45
C THR A 261 12.09 -16.49 -10.74
N GLY A 262 12.12 -15.17 -10.93
CA GLY A 262 13.00 -14.25 -10.22
C GLY A 262 12.25 -13.45 -9.16
N THR A 263 12.87 -12.36 -8.69
CA THR A 263 12.20 -11.35 -7.89
C THR A 263 12.35 -9.97 -8.51
N GLU A 264 11.26 -9.21 -8.54
CA GLU A 264 11.20 -7.89 -9.16
C GLU A 264 10.26 -6.99 -8.37
N GLY A 265 10.67 -5.75 -8.13
CA GLY A 265 9.86 -4.81 -7.39
C GLY A 265 10.30 -3.36 -7.51
N GLU A 266 9.44 -2.48 -6.99
CA GLU A 266 9.66 -1.05 -6.87
C GLU A 266 9.22 -0.57 -5.48
N VAL A 267 9.99 0.34 -4.89
CA VAL A 267 9.62 1.08 -3.68
C VAL A 267 9.71 2.56 -3.97
N SER A 268 8.64 3.30 -3.67
CA SER A 268 8.64 4.76 -3.76
C SER A 268 8.60 5.40 -2.38
N PHE A 269 9.36 6.47 -2.19
CA PHE A 269 9.34 7.32 -1.00
C PHE A 269 8.98 8.76 -1.37
N ASN A 270 8.05 9.36 -0.63
CA ASN A 270 7.89 10.81 -0.66
C ASN A 270 9.11 11.45 0.02
N VAL A 271 9.61 12.54 -0.57
CA VAL A 271 10.69 13.34 0.01
C VAL A 271 10.06 14.56 0.67
N SER A 272 10.31 14.77 1.96
CA SER A 272 9.72 15.89 2.70
C SER A 272 10.05 17.24 2.05
N GLY A 273 9.02 17.96 1.63
CA GLY A 273 9.13 19.26 0.95
C GLY A 273 9.17 19.18 -0.57
N GLU A 274 9.09 18.00 -1.17
CA GLU A 274 9.10 17.79 -2.62
C GLU A 274 7.77 17.19 -3.10
N THR A 275 7.39 17.52 -4.34
CA THR A 275 6.19 16.94 -4.99
C THR A 275 6.48 15.56 -5.59
N ASN A 276 7.70 15.36 -6.09
CA ASN A 276 8.11 14.11 -6.72
C ASN A 276 8.68 13.12 -5.69
N LYS A 277 8.67 11.84 -6.05
CA LYS A 277 9.12 10.74 -5.20
C LYS A 277 10.51 10.28 -5.59
N VAL A 278 11.20 9.67 -4.64
CA VAL A 278 12.33 8.78 -4.94
C VAL A 278 11.76 7.40 -5.24
N LYS A 279 12.17 6.78 -6.34
CA LYS A 279 11.78 5.40 -6.68
C LYS A 279 13.00 4.53 -6.80
N VAL A 280 13.00 3.40 -6.10
CA VAL A 280 14.03 2.37 -6.14
C VAL A 280 13.43 1.13 -6.79
N TYR A 281 14.01 0.69 -7.90
CA TYR A 281 13.56 -0.49 -8.64
C TYR A 281 14.68 -1.53 -8.72
N TRP A 282 14.29 -2.80 -8.66
CA TRP A 282 15.17 -3.94 -8.89
C TRP A 282 14.46 -5.05 -9.66
N ASN A 283 15.25 -5.78 -10.43
CA ASN A 283 14.85 -7.01 -11.10
C ASN A 283 16.02 -7.99 -11.07
N ASN A 284 15.82 -9.12 -10.41
CA ASN A 284 16.74 -10.24 -10.37
C ASN A 284 16.04 -11.47 -10.97
N PRO A 285 16.15 -11.65 -12.31
CA PRO A 285 15.39 -12.65 -13.02
C PRO A 285 15.96 -14.07 -12.79
N TYR A 286 15.16 -15.09 -13.07
CA TYR A 286 15.65 -16.47 -13.05
C TYR A 286 16.80 -16.68 -14.06
N SER A 287 16.72 -16.05 -15.23
CA SER A 287 17.77 -16.08 -16.26
C SER A 287 17.98 -14.70 -16.86
N GLY A 288 19.23 -14.34 -17.13
CA GLY A 288 19.64 -13.02 -17.59
C GLY A 288 20.37 -12.21 -16.51
N SER A 289 20.61 -10.94 -16.80
CA SER A 289 21.31 -10.03 -15.90
C SER A 289 20.34 -9.27 -15.00
N ASN A 290 20.79 -8.99 -13.77
CA ASN A 290 20.07 -8.14 -12.85
C ASN A 290 19.97 -6.71 -13.38
N ARG A 291 18.88 -6.01 -13.06
CA ARG A 291 18.66 -4.62 -13.42
C ARG A 291 18.24 -3.83 -12.20
N TYR A 292 18.77 -2.62 -12.09
CA TYR A 292 18.50 -1.70 -11.01
C TYR A 292 18.32 -0.30 -11.58
N SER A 293 17.42 0.47 -10.99
CA SER A 293 17.31 1.89 -11.30
C SER A 293 16.87 2.65 -10.06
N CYS A 294 17.28 3.91 -10.00
CA CYS A 294 16.79 4.84 -9.02
C CYS A 294 16.47 6.16 -9.70
N THR A 295 15.32 6.73 -9.33
CA THR A 295 14.91 8.06 -9.78
C THR A 295 14.67 8.93 -8.57
N ALA A 296 14.96 10.22 -8.69
CA ALA A 296 14.82 11.19 -7.62
C ALA A 296 14.23 12.52 -8.15
N PRO A 297 13.65 13.36 -7.27
CA PRO A 297 13.25 14.71 -7.62
C PRO A 297 14.42 15.58 -8.10
N SER A 298 14.11 16.67 -8.79
CA SER A 298 15.12 17.67 -9.17
C SER A 298 15.87 18.20 -7.95
N GLY A 299 17.19 18.39 -8.07
CA GLY A 299 18.05 18.80 -6.96
C GLY A 299 18.49 17.65 -6.04
N PHE A 300 18.15 16.40 -6.38
CA PHE A 300 18.65 15.20 -5.73
C PHE A 300 19.23 14.24 -6.77
N ASP A 301 20.22 13.47 -6.35
CA ASP A 301 20.78 12.39 -7.15
C ASP A 301 20.56 11.05 -6.43
N CYS A 302 20.31 10.00 -7.21
CA CYS A 302 20.16 8.66 -6.67
C CYS A 302 20.98 7.65 -7.47
N THR A 303 22.03 7.16 -6.84
CA THR A 303 22.99 6.23 -7.42
C THR A 303 22.82 4.84 -6.82
N HIS A 304 23.35 3.83 -7.49
CA HIS A 304 23.39 2.47 -6.98
C HIS A 304 24.73 1.79 -7.25
N GLN A 305 25.06 0.82 -6.43
CA GLN A 305 26.25 -0.02 -6.56
C GLN A 305 25.97 -1.46 -6.11
N GLY A 306 26.75 -2.40 -6.64
CA GLY A 306 26.59 -3.83 -6.36
C GLY A 306 25.47 -4.47 -7.20
N GLY A 307 24.88 -5.55 -6.67
CA GLY A 307 23.73 -6.21 -7.28
C GLY A 307 24.07 -7.35 -8.26
N SER A 308 25.24 -7.96 -8.18
CA SER A 308 25.56 -9.14 -9.00
C SER A 308 25.14 -10.45 -8.33
N GLY A 309 25.02 -11.51 -9.14
CA GLY A 309 24.74 -12.87 -8.67
C GLY A 309 23.26 -13.16 -8.42
N ASN A 310 23.00 -14.39 -8.01
CA ASN A 310 21.64 -14.93 -7.84
C ASN A 310 20.96 -14.41 -6.56
N ASN A 311 21.74 -14.23 -5.49
CA ASN A 311 21.32 -13.66 -4.23
C ASN A 311 22.05 -12.32 -4.08
N ALA A 312 21.48 -11.31 -4.72
CA ALA A 312 22.13 -10.04 -4.96
C ALA A 312 21.97 -9.10 -3.77
N THR A 313 23.00 -8.32 -3.47
CA THR A 313 22.91 -7.17 -2.57
C THR A 313 23.21 -5.90 -3.35
N VAL A 314 22.27 -4.96 -3.35
CA VAL A 314 22.40 -3.66 -4.03
C VAL A 314 22.22 -2.53 -3.03
N ALA A 315 23.12 -1.55 -3.09
CA ALA A 315 23.07 -0.37 -2.23
C ALA A 315 22.77 0.87 -3.08
N PHE A 316 21.68 1.55 -2.74
CA PHE A 316 21.28 2.83 -3.28
C PHE A 316 21.69 3.96 -2.33
N THR A 317 22.06 5.10 -2.89
CA THR A 317 22.37 6.31 -2.12
C THR A 317 21.61 7.49 -2.71
N LEU A 318 20.81 8.15 -1.89
CA LEU A 318 20.13 9.39 -2.23
C LEU A 318 20.89 10.58 -1.62
N THR A 319 21.43 11.46 -2.46
CA THR A 319 22.13 12.69 -2.09
C THR A 319 21.37 13.93 -2.56
N LYS A 320 21.62 15.06 -1.93
CA LYS A 320 21.30 16.37 -2.51
C LYS A 320 22.39 16.72 -3.52
N GLN A 321 22.00 17.26 -4.68
CA GLN A 321 22.93 17.79 -5.68
C GLN A 321 23.60 19.09 -5.21
#